data_AF-A0A8H6LTE3-F1
#
_entry.id   AF-A0A8H6LTE3-F1
#
_cell.length_a   1.000
_cell.length_b   1.000
_cell.length_c   1.000
_cell.angle_alpha   90.00
_cell.angle_beta   90.00
_cell.angle_gamma   90.00
#
_symmetry.space_group_name_H-M   'P 1'
#
loop_
_entity.id
_entity.type
_entity.pdbx_description
1 polymer ?
#
loop_
_entity_poly.entity_id
_entity_poly.type
_entity_poly.pdbx_seq_one_letter_code
_entity_poly.pdbx_strand_id
1 'polypeptide(L)'
;MEPSDLARWTRFAMKGGIGRCVAICDCVAENTDDLMFLKDDEIVVLLQVTDGASEGVYLGYCEGVIGKFNSKNVRFTTKLKKPIMARRTSTASTSSSLTSHAKSPTPPGSSSGLKSP
;
A
#
# COMPACT_ATOMS: atom_id res chain seq x y z
N MET A 1 -13.42 -2.41 2.05
CA MET A 1 -12.14 -1.65 2.10
C MET A 1 -12.47 -0.16 2.07
N GLU A 2 -11.96 0.65 2.98
CA GLU A 2 -12.29 2.09 3.06
C GLU A 2 -11.61 2.89 1.92
N PRO A 3 -12.19 3.99 1.41
CA PRO A 3 -11.60 4.79 0.32
C PRO A 3 -10.20 5.32 0.64
N SER A 4 -9.96 5.66 1.92
CA SER A 4 -8.65 6.12 2.39
C SER A 4 -7.59 5.02 2.35
N ASP A 5 -7.98 3.77 2.56
CA ASP A 5 -7.12 2.60 2.43
C ASP A 5 -6.81 2.30 0.97
N LEU A 6 -7.81 2.40 0.09
CA LEU A 6 -7.63 2.23 -1.35
C LEU A 6 -6.62 3.23 -1.92
N ALA A 7 -6.73 4.50 -1.54
CA ALA A 7 -5.78 5.54 -1.97
C ALA A 7 -4.36 5.27 -1.47
N ARG A 8 -4.23 4.76 -0.23
CA ARG A 8 -2.92 4.40 0.35
C ARG A 8 -2.30 3.21 -0.39
N TRP A 9 -3.08 2.17 -0.64
CA TRP A 9 -2.64 0.99 -1.38
C TRP A 9 -2.24 1.32 -2.82
N THR A 10 -3.03 2.16 -3.50
CA THR A 10 -2.73 2.62 -4.86
C THR A 10 -1.38 3.36 -4.91
N ARG A 11 -1.15 4.29 -3.98
CA ARG A 11 0.15 4.98 -3.86
C ARG A 11 1.30 4.04 -3.53
N PHE A 12 1.05 2.99 -2.75
CA PHE A 12 2.06 1.98 -2.45
C PHE A 12 2.38 1.11 -3.67
N ALA A 13 1.36 0.74 -4.45
CA ALA A 13 1.50 0.01 -5.71
C ALA A 13 2.35 0.79 -6.72
N MET A 14 2.11 2.09 -6.88
CA MET A 14 2.91 2.97 -7.74
C MET A 14 4.40 3.03 -7.37
N LYS A 15 4.76 2.68 -6.12
CA LYS A 15 6.15 2.57 -5.65
C LYS A 15 6.73 1.16 -5.84
N GLY A 16 5.98 0.25 -6.44
CA GLY A 16 6.38 -1.15 -6.68
C GLY A 16 6.05 -2.11 -5.54
N GLY A 17 5.29 -1.69 -4.53
CA GLY A 17 4.82 -2.56 -3.44
C GLY A 17 5.94 -3.33 -2.72
N ILE A 18 5.65 -4.58 -2.35
CA ILE A 18 6.64 -5.53 -1.81
C ILE A 18 7.32 -6.35 -2.90
N GLY A 19 6.85 -6.28 -4.14
CA GLY A 19 7.44 -6.99 -5.27
C GLY A 19 6.46 -7.08 -6.43
N ARG A 20 6.83 -7.86 -7.44
CA ARG A 20 6.05 -8.03 -8.67
C ARG A 20 5.96 -9.47 -9.10
N CYS A 21 4.90 -9.77 -9.82
CA CYS A 21 4.70 -11.03 -10.52
C CYS A 21 4.05 -10.77 -11.88
N VAL A 22 4.09 -11.79 -12.73
CA VAL A 22 3.42 -11.81 -14.03
C VAL A 22 2.41 -12.94 -14.03
N ALA A 23 1.19 -12.68 -14.47
CA ALA A 23 0.15 -13.69 -14.61
C ALA A 23 0.54 -14.77 -15.62
N ILE A 24 0.30 -16.04 -15.30
CA ILE A 24 0.59 -17.17 -16.21
C ILE A 24 -0.65 -17.73 -16.90
N CYS A 25 -1.84 -17.32 -16.45
CA CYS A 25 -3.13 -17.65 -17.04
C CYS A 25 -4.13 -16.52 -16.79
N ASP A 26 -5.25 -16.55 -17.50
CA ASP A 26 -6.36 -15.65 -17.24
C ASP A 26 -7.04 -16.02 -15.91
N CYS A 27 -7.45 -15.01 -15.15
CA CYS A 27 -8.10 -15.18 -13.86
C CYS A 27 -9.34 -14.28 -13.79
N VAL A 28 -10.51 -14.91 -13.74
CA VAL A 28 -11.79 -14.24 -13.55
C VAL A 28 -12.06 -14.12 -12.05
N ALA A 29 -12.42 -12.92 -11.59
CA ALA A 29 -12.81 -12.70 -10.21
C ALA A 29 -14.12 -13.43 -9.88
N GLU A 30 -14.11 -14.28 -8.86
CA GLU A 30 -15.32 -14.98 -8.37
C GLU A 30 -16.04 -14.17 -7.30
N ASN A 31 -15.28 -13.38 -6.52
CA ASN A 31 -15.76 -12.52 -5.45
C ASN A 31 -15.38 -11.05 -5.71
N THR A 32 -16.06 -10.14 -5.00
CA THR A 32 -15.76 -8.70 -5.08
C THR A 32 -14.36 -8.32 -4.60
N ASP A 33 -13.76 -9.18 -3.78
CA ASP A 33 -12.42 -9.00 -3.25
C ASP A 33 -11.33 -9.57 -4.17
N ASP A 34 -11.69 -10.34 -5.20
CA ASP A 34 -10.73 -11.02 -6.06
C ASP A 34 -10.17 -10.09 -7.14
N LEU A 35 -8.88 -10.24 -7.44
CA LEU A 35 -8.22 -9.50 -8.51
C LEU A 35 -8.41 -10.25 -9.82
N MET A 36 -9.07 -9.58 -10.77
CA MET A 36 -9.12 -10.01 -12.17
C MET A 36 -7.84 -9.59 -12.88
N PHE A 37 -7.31 -10.47 -13.73
CA PHE A 37 -6.16 -10.21 -14.58
C PHE A 37 -6.14 -11.20 -15.76
N LEU A 38 -5.46 -10.82 -16.84
CA LEU A 38 -5.21 -11.67 -17.99
C LEU A 38 -3.79 -12.25 -17.93
N LYS A 39 -3.56 -13.31 -18.69
CA LYS A 39 -2.22 -13.86 -18.88
C LYS A 39 -1.26 -12.78 -19.35
N ASP A 40 -0.04 -12.81 -18.81
CA ASP A 40 1.06 -11.89 -19.06
C ASP A 40 0.91 -10.48 -18.44
N ASP A 41 -0.19 -10.20 -17.72
CA ASP A 41 -0.32 -8.96 -16.94
C ASP A 41 0.71 -8.88 -15.81
N GLU A 42 1.29 -7.69 -15.63
CA GLU A 42 2.16 -7.38 -14.50
C GLU A 42 1.32 -6.97 -13.29
N ILE A 43 1.53 -7.66 -12.17
CA ILE A 43 0.81 -7.42 -10.92
C ILE A 43 1.82 -6.93 -9.89
N VAL A 44 1.51 -5.79 -9.27
CA VAL A 44 2.27 -5.30 -8.13
C VAL A 44 1.74 -5.95 -6.86
N VAL A 45 2.60 -6.66 -6.15
CA VAL A 45 2.27 -7.38 -4.92
C VAL A 45 2.34 -6.40 -3.75
N LEU A 46 1.26 -6.32 -2.97
CA LEU A 46 1.13 -5.36 -1.88
C LEU A 46 1.30 -6.01 -0.51
N LEU A 47 0.69 -7.18 -0.31
CA LEU A 47 0.68 -7.88 0.97
C LEU A 47 0.51 -9.39 0.75
N GLN A 48 1.15 -10.20 1.58
CA GLN A 48 0.81 -11.62 1.72
C GLN A 48 -0.26 -11.76 2.80
N VAL A 49 -1.40 -12.37 2.47
CA VAL A 49 -2.49 -12.60 3.42
C VAL A 49 -2.13 -13.82 4.27
N THR A 50 -2.01 -13.65 5.58
CA THR A 50 -1.58 -14.73 6.51
C THR A 50 -2.67 -15.03 7.53
N ASP A 51 -3.92 -15.08 7.09
CA ASP A 51 -5.06 -15.33 7.97
C ASP A 51 -5.28 -16.84 8.14
N GLY A 52 -4.31 -17.52 8.77
CA GLY A 52 -4.39 -18.88 9.35
C GLY A 52 -4.71 -20.09 8.44
N ALA A 53 -5.38 -19.90 7.32
CA ALA A 53 -5.92 -20.94 6.45
C ALA A 53 -5.65 -20.70 4.95
N SER A 54 -5.15 -19.53 4.56
CA SER A 54 -5.01 -19.10 3.17
C SER A 54 -3.54 -18.94 2.75
N GLU A 55 -2.78 -20.04 2.76
CA GLU A 55 -1.41 -20.03 2.25
C GLU A 55 -1.41 -19.74 0.73
N GLY A 56 -0.52 -18.85 0.30
CA GLY A 56 -0.38 -18.49 -1.11
C GLY A 56 -1.39 -17.45 -1.62
N VAL A 57 -2.17 -16.80 -0.75
CA VAL A 57 -3.03 -15.67 -1.12
C VAL A 57 -2.32 -14.34 -0.88
N TYR A 58 -2.42 -13.44 -1.85
CA TYR A 58 -1.78 -12.13 -1.85
C TYR A 58 -2.76 -11.04 -2.21
N LEU A 59 -2.54 -9.82 -1.72
CA LEU A 59 -3.19 -8.62 -2.22
C LEU A 59 -2.32 -8.03 -3.34
N GLY A 60 -2.92 -7.78 -4.50
CA GLY A 60 -2.26 -7.25 -5.68
C GLY A 60 -2.91 -5.98 -6.20
N TYR A 61 -2.17 -5.27 -7.05
CA TYR A 61 -2.65 -4.15 -7.86
C TYR A 61 -2.39 -4.44 -9.33
N CYS A 62 -3.45 -4.35 -10.14
CA CYS A 62 -3.41 -4.51 -11.59
C CYS A 62 -4.39 -3.52 -12.21
N GLU A 63 -3.94 -2.74 -13.20
CA GLU A 63 -4.78 -1.80 -13.97
C GLU A 63 -5.70 -0.86 -13.15
N GLY A 64 -5.27 -0.43 -11.96
CA GLY A 64 -6.08 0.45 -11.09
C GLY A 64 -7.00 -0.29 -10.12
N VAL A 65 -7.08 -1.60 -10.20
CA VAL A 65 -7.87 -2.47 -9.33
C VAL A 65 -6.98 -3.08 -8.25
N ILE A 66 -7.51 -3.17 -7.03
CA ILE A 66 -6.86 -3.83 -5.89
C ILE A 66 -7.72 -5.01 -5.46
N GLY A 67 -7.12 -6.19 -5.36
CA GLY A 67 -7.82 -7.42 -5.03
C GLY A 67 -6.88 -8.55 -4.63
N LYS A 68 -7.46 -9.67 -4.20
CA LYS A 68 -6.77 -10.89 -3.79
C LYS A 68 -6.47 -11.76 -5.00
N PHE A 69 -5.30 -12.40 -5.03
CA PHE A 69 -4.96 -13.40 -6.03
C PHE A 69 -4.18 -14.56 -5.42
N ASN A 70 -4.17 -15.71 -6.09
CA ASN A 70 -3.44 -16.89 -5.68
C ASN A 70 -2.07 -16.97 -6.37
N SER A 71 -1.01 -17.30 -5.63
CA SER A 71 0.34 -17.48 -6.18
C SER A 71 0.43 -18.54 -7.27
N LYS A 72 -0.48 -19.53 -7.29
CA LYS A 72 -0.52 -20.57 -8.31
C LYS A 72 -0.77 -20.03 -9.72
N ASN A 73 -1.39 -18.86 -9.85
CA ASN A 73 -1.78 -18.26 -11.13
C ASN A 73 -0.78 -17.23 -11.64
N VAL A 74 0.35 -17.05 -10.94
CA VAL A 74 1.36 -16.05 -11.27
C VAL A 74 2.78 -16.61 -11.15
N ARG A 75 3.73 -15.91 -11.76
CA ARG A 75 5.16 -16.14 -11.59
C ARG A 75 5.80 -14.89 -10.99
N PHE A 76 6.36 -15.01 -9.79
CA PHE A 76 7.10 -13.90 -9.17
C PHE A 76 8.37 -13.58 -9.96
N THR A 77 8.48 -12.33 -10.40
CA THR A 77 9.65 -11.83 -11.16
C THR A 77 10.75 -11.29 -10.24
N THR A 78 10.38 -10.96 -9.01
CA THR A 78 11.29 -10.45 -7.97
C THR A 78 11.08 -11.20 -6.67
N LYS A 79 12.14 -11.32 -5.86
CA LYS A 79 11.99 -11.76 -4.47
C LYS A 79 11.12 -10.75 -3.72
N LEU A 80 10.05 -11.22 -3.09
CA LEU A 80 9.18 -10.37 -2.28
C LEU A 80 9.95 -9.83 -1.07
N LYS A 81 9.82 -8.53 -0.83
CA LYS A 81 10.29 -7.90 0.40
C LYS A 81 9.46 -8.45 1.56
N LYS A 82 10.09 -8.61 2.72
CA LYS A 82 9.38 -8.98 3.95
C LYS A 82 8.27 -7.95 4.19
N PRO A 83 7.03 -8.39 4.43
CA PRO A 83 5.93 -7.46 4.66
C PRO A 83 6.28 -6.61 5.88
N ILE A 84 6.42 -5.30 5.67
CA ILE A 84 6.48 -4.36 6.78
C ILE A 84 5.04 -4.24 7.26
N MET A 85 4.68 -5.01 8.30
CA MET A 85 3.42 -4.85 9.01
C MET A 85 3.42 -3.46 9.67
N ALA A 86 3.17 -2.40 8.90
CA ALA A 86 2.95 -1.08 9.45
C ALA A 86 1.53 -1.00 10.01
N ARG A 87 1.19 -1.91 10.92
CA ARG A 87 0.12 -1.66 11.89
C ARG A 87 0.71 -0.72 12.94
N ARG A 88 0.91 0.56 12.57
CA ARG A 88 0.86 1.60 13.59
C ARG A 88 -0.61 1.69 13.97
N THR A 89 -1.02 0.85 14.92
CA THR A 89 -2.10 1.22 15.82
C THR A 89 -1.65 2.52 16.46
N SER A 90 -2.06 3.66 15.91
CA SER A 90 -2.38 4.77 16.78
C SER A 90 -3.60 4.28 17.56
N THR A 91 -3.35 3.60 18.68
CA THR A 91 -4.22 3.73 19.82
C THR A 91 -4.27 5.23 20.06
N ALA A 92 -5.29 5.89 19.51
CA ALA A 92 -5.72 7.16 20.04
C ALA A 92 -6.15 6.81 21.46
N SER A 93 -5.21 6.93 22.39
CA SER A 93 -5.48 6.92 23.81
C SER A 93 -6.60 7.93 24.01
N THR A 94 -7.77 7.44 24.41
CA THR A 94 -8.81 8.28 25.00
C THR A 94 -8.20 8.85 26.27
N SER A 95 -7.51 9.97 26.15
CA SER A 95 -7.11 10.80 27.27
C SER A 95 -7.99 12.04 27.19
N SER A 96 -9.12 11.94 27.90
CA SER A 96 -9.88 13.07 28.39
C SER A 96 -8.93 14.16 28.86
N SER A 97 -9.13 15.37 28.32
CA SER A 97 -8.92 16.69 28.93
C SER A 97 -7.63 16.89 29.75
N LEU A 98 -6.80 17.85 29.33
CA LEU A 98 -6.32 18.99 30.15
C LEU A 98 -5.15 19.69 29.41
N THR A 99 -5.45 20.88 28.88
CA THR A 99 -4.57 22.07 28.74
C THR A 99 -3.06 21.90 28.45
N SER A 100 -2.63 22.59 27.38
CA SER A 100 -1.53 23.59 27.35
C SER A 100 -0.47 23.41 26.24
N HIS A 101 -0.44 24.41 25.36
CA HIS A 101 0.67 24.98 24.58
C HIS A 101 1.70 24.07 23.89
N ALA A 102 1.70 24.07 22.55
CA ALA A 102 2.93 24.01 21.75
C ALA A 102 2.71 24.58 20.35
N LYS A 103 3.74 25.25 19.85
CA LYS A 103 3.75 26.26 18.80
C LYS A 103 3.79 25.66 17.39
N SER A 104 3.16 26.38 16.46
CA SER A 104 3.25 26.19 15.01
C SER A 104 4.69 26.33 14.50
N PRO A 105 5.21 25.42 13.63
CA PRO A 105 6.46 25.64 12.93
C PRO A 105 6.19 26.24 11.53
N THR A 106 6.59 27.50 11.36
CA THR A 106 6.68 28.17 10.05
C THR A 106 7.92 27.67 9.29
N PRO A 107 7.87 27.44 7.96
CA PRO A 107 9.03 27.01 7.18
C PRO A 107 10.07 28.14 6.97
N PRO A 108 11.37 27.81 6.79
CA PRO A 108 12.43 28.80 6.60
C PRO A 108 12.49 29.27 5.14
N GLY A 109 12.36 30.58 4.92
CA GLY A 109 12.56 31.25 3.64
C GLY A 109 13.89 32.02 3.62
N SER A 110 14.65 31.80 2.56
CA SER A 110 16.05 32.16 2.34
C SER A 110 16.31 33.64 2.02
N SER A 111 17.37 34.18 2.62
CA SER A 111 18.38 35.13 2.08
C SER A 111 18.02 36.15 0.98
N SER A 112 18.19 37.44 1.32
CA SER A 112 18.96 38.50 0.63
C SER A 112 18.48 39.85 1.22
N GLY A 113 19.29 40.71 1.84
CA GLY A 113 20.60 41.19 1.45
C GLY A 113 20.42 42.43 0.57
N LEU A 114 20.33 43.62 1.18
CA LEU A 114 20.70 44.92 0.58
C LEU A 114 20.59 46.04 1.64
N LYS A 115 21.54 46.98 1.56
CA LYS A 115 22.01 47.90 2.58
C LYS A 115 21.72 49.35 2.14
N SER A 116 21.51 50.25 3.12
CA SER A 116 21.71 51.72 3.07
C SER A 116 20.65 52.54 2.29
N PRO A 117 20.58 53.88 2.44
CA PRO A 117 21.55 54.84 3.03
C PRO A 117 21.36 55.14 4.52
#